data_AF-A0A094KZJ0-F1
#
_entry.id   AF-A0A094KZJ0-F1
#
_cell.length_a   1.000
_cell.length_b   1.000
_cell.length_c   1.000
_cell.angle_alpha   90.00
_cell.angle_beta   90.00
_cell.angle_gamma   90.00
#
_symmetry.space_group_name_H-M   'P 1'
#
loop_
_entity.id
_entity.type
_entity.pdbx_description
1 polymer ?
#
loop_
_entity_poly.entity_id
_entity_poly.type
_entity_poly.pdbx_seq_one_letter_code
_entity_poly.pdbx_strand_id
1 'polypeptide(L)' 'MEILTTQVNIYSKGENPFYSDGVTTIKLDDESAGVFIVMGQCINTYQELRLDIKEIDTVCETLQYFKKLVSDIDDIPNE' A
#
# COMPACT_ATOMS: atom_id res chain seq x y z
N MET A 1 2.98 27.76 -1.43
CA MET A 1 1.90 26.85 -1.02
C MET A 1 2.32 25.48 -1.53
N GLU A 2 2.92 24.65 -0.67
CA GLU A 2 3.25 23.28 -1.07
C GLU A 2 1.95 22.49 -1.13
N ILE A 3 1.72 21.82 -2.25
CA ILE A 3 0.61 20.89 -2.39
C ILE A 3 0.97 19.69 -1.51
N LEU A 4 0.41 19.64 -0.30
CA LEU A 4 0.44 18.44 0.53
C LEU A 4 -0.43 17.41 -0.16
N THR A 5 0.18 16.54 -0.96
CA THR A 5 -0.51 15.40 -1.55
C THR A 5 -0.88 14.44 -0.42
N THR A 6 -2.13 14.48 0.01
CA THR A 6 -2.67 13.65 1.09
C THR A 6 -3.14 12.28 0.62
N GLN A 7 -3.13 12.01 -0.69
CA GLN A 7 -3.57 10.75 -1.28
C GLN A 7 -2.83 10.42 -2.58
N VAL A 8 -2.46 9.15 -2.74
CA VAL A 8 -1.85 8.55 -3.92
C VAL A 8 -2.68 7.33 -4.34
N ASN A 9 -3.00 7.24 -5.63
CA ASN A 9 -3.66 6.06 -6.19
C ASN A 9 -2.65 5.29 -7.06
N ILE A 10 -2.57 3.99 -6.84
CA ILE A 10 -1.69 3.05 -7.54
C ILE A 10 -2.58 2.16 -8.41
N TYR A 11 -2.27 2.14 -9.71
CA TYR A 11 -2.95 1.35 -10.71
C TYR A 11 -2.00 0.28 -11.24
N SER A 12 -2.51 -0.94 -11.43
CA SER A 12 -1.71 -2.01 -12.01
C SER A 12 -1.31 -1.68 -13.44
N LYS A 13 -0.13 -2.14 -13.86
CA LYS A 13 0.39 -1.88 -15.20
C LYS A 13 -0.54 -2.47 -16.27
N GLY A 14 -0.99 -1.62 -17.20
CA GLY A 14 -1.89 -2.01 -18.28
C GLY A 14 -3.37 -1.84 -17.96
N GLU A 15 -3.72 -1.47 -16.73
CA GLU A 15 -5.09 -1.15 -16.36
C GLU A 15 -5.44 0.32 -16.66
N ASN A 16 -6.71 0.56 -16.95
CA ASN A 16 -7.20 1.91 -17.21
C ASN A 16 -7.51 2.63 -15.89
N PRO A 17 -6.90 3.79 -15.60
CA PRO A 17 -7.10 4.46 -14.32
C PRO A 17 -8.53 5.00 -14.07
N PHE A 18 -9.35 5.10 -15.11
CA PHE A 18 -10.75 5.56 -15.02
C PHE A 18 -11.77 4.43 -14.94
N TYR A 19 -11.40 3.22 -15.39
CA TYR A 19 -12.32 2.08 -15.52
C TYR A 19 -11.80 0.81 -14.83
N SER A 20 -10.65 0.88 -14.15
CA SER A 20 -10.10 -0.20 -13.35
C SER A 20 -10.88 -0.32 -12.06
N ASP A 21 -11.40 -1.51 -11.79
CA ASP A 21 -12.02 -1.85 -10.51
C ASP A 21 -10.97 -2.08 -9.41
N GLY A 22 -9.69 -2.26 -9.78
CA GLY A 22 -8.58 -2.64 -8.92
C GLY A 22 -7.62 -1.49 -8.60
N VAL A 23 -8.10 -0.44 -7.94
CA VAL A 23 -7.23 0.65 -7.47
C VAL A 23 -6.78 0.42 -6.03
N THR A 24 -5.48 0.59 -5.77
CA THR A 24 -4.94 0.72 -4.42
C THR A 24 -4.77 2.19 -4.09
N THR A 25 -5.43 2.65 -3.05
CA THR A 25 -5.38 4.03 -2.57
C THR A 25 -4.55 4.09 -1.30
N ILE A 26 -3.58 5.00 -1.23
CA ILE A 26 -2.80 5.29 -0.02
C ILE A 26 -3.06 6.74 0.35
N LYS A 27 -3.53 7.01 1.57
CA LYS A 27 -3.80 8.37 2.05
C LYS A 27 -3.26 8.61 3.46
N LEU A 28 -3.06 9.88 3.80
CA LEU A 28 -2.78 10.35 5.14
C LEU A 28 -4.07 10.88 5.77
N ASP A 29 -4.49 10.26 6.86
CA ASP A 29 -5.59 10.74 7.70
C ASP A 29 -4.99 11.36 8.98
N ASP A 30 -5.22 12.66 9.20
CA ASP A 30 -4.86 13.37 10.44
C ASP A 30 -6.11 13.47 11.33
N GLU A 31 -6.09 12.76 12.44
CA GLU A 31 -7.19 12.66 13.39
C GLU A 31 -6.75 13.07 14.80
N SER A 32 -7.70 13.31 15.71
CA SER A 32 -7.39 13.69 17.11
C SER A 32 -6.51 12.69 17.86
N ALA A 33 -6.44 11.43 17.41
CA ALA A 33 -5.62 10.38 17.99
C ALA A 33 -4.20 10.30 17.38
N GLY A 34 -3.92 11.02 16.30
CA GLY A 34 -2.65 10.99 15.57
C GLY A 34 -2.82 10.96 14.06
N VAL A 35 -1.69 10.83 13.36
CA VAL A 35 -1.64 10.71 11.90
C VAL A 35 -1.53 9.24 11.52
N PHE A 36 -2.35 8.82 10.56
CA PHE A 36 -2.42 7.44 10.07
C PHE A 36 -2.18 7.38 8.57
N ILE A 37 -1.48 6.33 8.14
CA ILE A 37 -1.45 5.93 6.73
C ILE A 37 -2.58 4.92 6.53
N VAL A 38 -3.48 5.22 5.61
CA VAL A 38 -4.62 4.37 5.27
C VAL A 38 -4.45 3.85 3.86
N MET A 39 -4.40 2.54 3.72
CA MET A 39 -4.32 1.84 2.45
C MET A 39 -5.65 1.16 2.18
N GLY A 40 -6.37 1.62 1.17
CA GLY A 40 -7.60 1.02 0.68
C GLY A 40 -7.34 0.23 -0.59
N GLN A 41 -7.96 -0.93 -0.75
CA GLN A 41 -8.00 -1.62 -2.03
C GLN A 41 -9.44 -2.00 -2.36
N CYS A 42 -9.84 -1.73 -3.60
CA CYS A 42 -11.11 -2.21 -4.12
C CYS A 42 -10.84 -3.49 -4.92
N ILE A 43 -11.18 -4.66 -4.37
CA ILE A 43 -11.27 -5.91 -5.13
C ILE A 43 -12.58 -6.57 -4.71
N ASN A 44 -13.65 -6.34 -5.47
CA ASN A 44 -15.04 -6.76 -5.17
C ASN A 44 -15.69 -6.12 -3.92
N THR A 45 -14.93 -5.95 -2.84
CA THR A 45 -15.31 -5.25 -1.59
C THR A 45 -14.17 -4.34 -1.19
N TYR A 46 -14.50 -3.12 -0.76
CA TYR A 46 -13.49 -2.17 -0.29
C TYR A 46 -12.97 -2.60 1.09
N GLN A 47 -11.67 -2.84 1.18
CA GLN A 47 -10.97 -3.16 2.43
C GLN A 47 -9.92 -2.09 2.72
N GLU A 48 -9.82 -1.68 3.99
CA GLU A 48 -8.83 -0.72 4.44
C GLU A 48 -7.90 -1.34 5.48
N LEU A 49 -6.61 -1.05 5.33
CA LEU A 49 -5.59 -1.24 6.34
C LEU A 49 -5.18 0.14 6.87
N ARG A 50 -5.30 0.35 8.18
CA ARG A 50 -4.83 1.56 8.86
C ARG A 50 -3.55 1.26 9.63
N LEU A 51 -2.56 2.15 9.49
CA LEU A 51 -1.28 2.07 10.18
C LEU A 51 -1.00 3.40 10.89
N ASP A 52 -0.58 3.36 12.16
CA ASP A 52 -0.06 4.55 12.84
C ASP A 52 1.24 4.97 12.14
N ILE A 53 1.38 6.26 11.82
CA ILE A 53 2.58 6.75 11.14
C ILE A 53 3.86 6.50 11.94
N LYS A 54 3.77 6.35 13.26
CA LYS A 54 4.92 6.03 14.12
C LYS A 54 5.44 4.61 13.92
N GLU A 55 4.63 3.73 13.35
CA GLU A 55 4.99 2.33 13.12
C GLU A 55 5.50 2.08 11.69
N ILE A 56 5.45 3.09 10.82
CA ILE A 56 5.68 2.91 9.38
C ILE A 56 7.06 2.34 9.06
N ASP A 57 8.10 2.80 9.75
CA ASP A 57 9.47 2.34 9.52
C ASP A 57 9.60 0.84 9.80
N THR A 58 9.09 0.39 10.95
CA THR A 58 9.05 -1.03 11.35
C THR A 58 8.26 -1.88 10.34
N VAL A 59 7.12 -1.35 9.87
CA VAL A 59 6.31 -2.03 8.85
C VAL A 59 7.08 -2.14 7.54
N CYS A 60 7.72 -1.07 7.08
CA CYS A 60 8.53 -1.07 5.87
C CYS A 60 9.70 -2.07 5.96
N GLU A 61 10.43 -2.10 7.07
CA GLU A 61 11.50 -3.07 7.30
C GLU A 61 10.98 -4.52 7.23
N THR A 62 9.85 -4.79 7.88
CA THR A 62 9.22 -6.11 7.88
C THR A 62 8.78 -6.52 6.47
N LEU A 63 8.19 -5.60 5.71
CA LEU A 63 7.77 -5.86 4.33
C LEU A 63 8.96 -6.11 3.40
N GLN A 64 10.08 -5.41 3.58
CA GLN A 64 11.31 -5.71 2.84
C GLN A 64 11.85 -7.11 3.14
N TYR A 65 11.80 -7.52 4.41
CA TYR A 65 12.18 -8.87 4.81
C TYR A 65 11.29 -9.93 4.14
N PHE A 66 9.97 -9.76 4.16
CA PHE A 66 9.05 -10.68 3.48
C PHE A 66 9.25 -10.70 1.97
N LYS A 67 9.47 -9.55 1.34
CA LYS A 67 9.75 -9.47 -0.10
C LYS A 67 10.98 -10.29 -0.46
N LYS A 68 12.06 -10.18 0.33
CA LYS A 68 13.28 -10.96 0.13
C LYS A 68 13.00 -12.47 0.23
N LEU A 69 12.29 -12.89 1.28
CA LEU A 69 11.94 -14.30 1.46
C LEU A 69 11.15 -14.87 0.28
N VAL A 70 10.20 -14.11 -0.28
CA VAL A 70 9.42 -14.55 -1.44
C VAL A 70 10.29 -14.63 -2.70
N SER A 71 11.13 -13.63 -2.96
CA SER A 71 12.05 -13.68 -4.12
C SER A 71 13.02 -14.86 -4.05
N ASP A 72 13.53 -15.19 -2.86
CA ASP A 72 14.40 -16.35 -2.67
C ASP A 72 13.68 -17.70 -2.94
N ILE A 73 12.34 -17.74 -2.82
CA ILE A 73 11.51 -18.92 -3.14
C ILE A 73 11.28 -19.06 -4.65
N ASP A 74 11.08 -17.95 -5.36
CA ASP A 74 10.84 -17.96 -6.82
C ASP A 74 12.11 -18.33 -7.63
N ASP A 75 13.30 -18.18 -7.03
CA ASP A 75 14.59 -18.54 -7.62
C ASP A 75 15.01 -20.02 -7.41
N ILE A 76 14.16 -20.86 -6.78
CA ILE A 76 14.42 -22.30 -6.67
C ILE A 76 14.07 -22.97 -8.01
N PRO A 77 15.04 -23.53 -8.77
CA PRO A 77 14.74 -24.22 -10.02
C PRO A 77 13.87 -25.44 -9.71
N ASN A 78 12.72 -25.55 -10.39
CA ASN A 78 11.91 -26.76 -10.35
C ASN A 78 12.74 -27.89 -10.99
N GLU A 79 13.15 -28.87 -10.18
CA GLU A 79 13.73 -30.14 -10.65
C GLU A 79 12.72 -30.97 -11.46
#